data_AF-A0A450SRX1-F1
#
_entry.id   AF-A0A450SRX1-F1
#
_cell.length_a   1.000
_cell.length_b   1.000
_cell.length_c   1.000
_cell.angle_alpha   90.00
_cell.angle_beta   90.00
_cell.angle_gamma   90.00
#
_symmetry.space_group_name_H-M   'P 1'
#
loop_
_entity.id
_entity.type
_entity.pdbx_description
1 polymer ?
#
loop_
_entity_poly.entity_id
_entity_poly.type
_entity_poly.pdbx_seq_one_letter_code
_entity_poly.pdbx_strand_id
1 'polypeptide(L)'
;MNNGKELYLYSKSVFDEELSRYHRTQSRAGALITAIISILTVYSVILASSYFGSVVKSGDITTLILGVSVLVGFSLSFFLAFFSAIGGKLTVPPLNKEIISLFKRNDITQVYHAISEGYTEAVEHNRRVTDYKIKLLTYSYRIILVTMTFFVANISWFLFALTRSKGD
;
A
#
# COMPACT_ATOMS: atom_id res chain seq x y z
N MET A 1 -8.99 43.50 0.16
CA MET A 1 -8.51 42.11 0.32
C MET A 1 -7.60 41.80 -0.84
N ASN A 2 -6.46 41.15 -0.58
CA ASN A 2 -5.45 40.91 -1.62
C ASN A 2 -5.67 39.50 -2.18
N ASN A 3 -6.49 39.38 -3.23
CA ASN A 3 -6.99 38.11 -3.79
C ASN A 3 -5.86 37.09 -4.08
N GLY A 4 -4.66 37.56 -4.45
CA GLY A 4 -3.50 36.68 -4.68
C GLY A 4 -3.02 35.94 -3.42
N LYS A 5 -3.07 36.60 -2.25
CA LYS A 5 -2.66 35.98 -0.98
C LYS A 5 -3.64 34.88 -0.54
N GLU A 6 -4.94 35.11 -0.73
CA GLU A 6 -5.96 34.10 -0.43
C GLU A 6 -5.84 32.89 -1.35
N LEU A 7 -5.63 33.11 -2.64
CA LEU A 7 -5.40 32.04 -3.61
C LEU A 7 -4.16 31.21 -3.25
N TYR A 8 -3.06 31.87 -2.88
CA TYR A 8 -1.84 31.19 -2.40
C TYR A 8 -2.10 30.33 -1.17
N LEU A 9 -2.78 30.87 -0.14
CA LEU A 9 -3.07 30.14 1.09
C LEU A 9 -3.97 28.93 0.82
N TYR A 10 -4.97 29.09 -0.06
CA TYR A 10 -5.82 28.01 -0.50
C TYR A 10 -5.03 26.91 -1.22
N SER A 11 -4.24 27.26 -2.24
CA SER A 11 -3.42 26.31 -2.99
C SER A 11 -2.43 25.55 -2.12
N LYS A 12 -1.81 26.24 -1.14
CA LYS A 12 -0.96 25.60 -0.13
C LYS A 12 -1.75 24.62 0.74
N SER A 13 -2.93 25.00 1.22
CA SER A 13 -3.76 24.11 2.06
C SER A 13 -4.16 22.82 1.34
N VAL A 14 -4.49 22.91 0.04
CA VAL A 14 -4.81 21.74 -0.80
C VAL A 14 -3.57 20.86 -0.98
N PHE A 15 -2.40 21.46 -1.18
CA PHE A 15 -1.14 20.71 -1.26
C PHE A 15 -0.81 19.97 0.05
N ASP A 16 -0.96 20.63 1.19
CA ASP A 16 -0.74 20.03 2.51
C ASP A 16 -1.71 18.85 2.76
N GLU A 17 -2.96 18.95 2.28
CA GLU A 17 -3.93 17.86 2.31
C GLU A 17 -3.48 16.67 1.44
N GLU A 18 -3.02 16.90 0.21
CA GLU A 18 -2.52 15.84 -0.67
C GLU A 18 -1.27 15.15 -0.09
N LEU A 19 -0.37 15.92 0.53
CA LEU A 19 0.78 15.39 1.24
C LEU A 19 0.33 14.50 2.42
N SER A 20 -0.69 14.92 3.17
CA SER A 20 -1.29 14.12 4.23
C SER A 20 -1.92 12.82 3.68
N ARG A 21 -2.66 12.89 2.58
CA ARG A 21 -3.25 11.73 1.89
C ARG A 21 -2.17 10.72 1.46
N TYR A 22 -1.07 11.20 0.92
CA TYR A 22 0.09 10.39 0.56
C TYR A 22 0.65 9.64 1.77
N HIS A 23 0.96 10.35 2.86
CA HIS A 23 1.53 9.76 4.07
C HIS A 23 0.59 8.75 4.72
N ARG A 24 -0.72 9.04 4.77
CA ARG A 24 -1.73 8.08 5.27
C ARG A 24 -1.75 6.80 4.42
N THR A 25 -1.66 6.94 3.09
CA THR A 25 -1.63 5.78 2.18
C THR A 25 -0.37 4.94 2.39
N GLN A 26 0.79 5.59 2.54
CA GLN A 26 2.06 4.92 2.82
C GLN A 26 2.04 4.20 4.18
N SER A 27 1.51 4.84 5.23
CA SER A 27 1.36 4.24 6.55
C SER A 27 0.45 3.00 6.52
N ARG A 28 -0.69 3.08 5.82
CA ARG A 28 -1.61 1.94 5.63
C ARG A 28 -0.95 0.80 4.85
N ALA A 29 -0.20 1.10 3.80
CA ALA A 29 0.56 0.10 3.05
C ALA A 29 1.61 -0.60 3.93
N GLY A 30 2.34 0.16 4.76
CA GLY A 30 3.28 -0.39 5.74
C GLY A 30 2.61 -1.32 6.75
N ALA A 31 1.48 -0.89 7.34
CA ALA A 31 0.71 -1.72 8.27
C ALA A 31 0.22 -3.02 7.62
N LEU A 32 -0.22 -2.95 6.35
CA LEU A 32 -0.67 -4.12 5.60
C LEU A 32 0.48 -5.11 5.35
N ILE A 33 1.64 -4.61 4.95
CA ILE A 33 2.86 -5.42 4.77
C ILE A 33 3.21 -6.15 6.07
N THR A 34 3.23 -5.42 7.20
CA THR A 34 3.49 -6.02 8.51
C THR A 34 2.49 -7.12 8.83
N ALA A 35 1.20 -6.89 8.60
CA ALA A 35 0.17 -7.91 8.83
C ALA A 35 0.39 -9.17 7.97
N ILE A 36 0.66 -9.01 6.67
CA ILE A 36 0.94 -10.14 5.77
C ILE A 36 2.15 -10.95 6.26
N ILE A 37 3.24 -10.27 6.63
CA ILE A 37 4.45 -10.94 7.15
C ILE A 37 4.10 -11.73 8.41
N SER A 38 3.40 -11.13 9.38
CA SER A 38 3.01 -11.81 10.62
C SER A 38 2.20 -13.08 10.35
N ILE A 39 1.24 -13.02 9.43
CA ILE A 39 0.41 -14.18 9.06
C ILE A 39 1.27 -15.25 8.37
N LEU A 40 2.15 -14.86 7.44
CA LEU A 40 3.06 -15.79 6.77
C LEU A 40 4.03 -16.46 7.75
N THR A 41 4.49 -15.75 8.78
CA THR A 41 5.34 -16.33 9.83
C THR A 41 4.59 -17.42 10.58
N VAL A 42 3.36 -17.14 11.04
CA VAL A 42 2.50 -18.15 11.71
C VAL A 42 2.24 -19.34 10.79
N TYR A 43 1.94 -19.09 9.53
CA TYR A 43 1.70 -20.13 8.54
C TYR A 43 2.94 -20.99 8.27
N SER A 44 4.13 -20.38 8.23
CA SER A 44 5.40 -21.09 8.02
C SER A 44 5.68 -22.09 9.15
N VAL A 45 5.29 -21.78 10.39
CA VAL A 45 5.40 -22.73 11.52
C VAL A 45 4.52 -23.96 11.30
N ILE A 46 3.31 -23.78 10.78
CA ILE A 46 2.38 -24.89 10.46
C ILE A 46 2.99 -25.76 9.35
N LEU A 47 3.52 -25.16 8.29
CA LEU A 47 4.15 -25.86 7.18
C LEU A 47 5.42 -26.63 7.60
N ALA A 48 6.19 -26.08 8.54
CA ALA A 48 7.41 -26.71 9.06
C ALA A 48 7.11 -27.88 10.03
N SER A 49 5.85 -28.07 10.44
CA SER A 49 5.48 -29.16 11.33
C SER A 49 5.67 -30.53 10.64
N SER A 50 6.13 -31.53 11.40
CA SER A 50 6.35 -32.90 10.91
C SER A 50 5.08 -33.54 10.34
N TYR A 51 3.91 -33.13 10.83
CA TYR A 51 2.60 -33.54 10.34
C TYR A 51 2.27 -33.00 8.96
N PHE A 52 2.65 -31.75 8.64
CA PHE A 52 2.47 -31.26 7.28
C PHE A 52 3.30 -32.09 6.29
N GLY A 53 4.52 -32.47 6.70
CA GLY A 53 5.37 -33.37 5.92
C GLY A 53 4.76 -34.76 5.70
N SER A 54 3.99 -35.32 6.64
CA SER A 54 3.31 -36.60 6.46
C SER A 54 2.06 -36.51 5.58
N VAL A 55 1.27 -35.43 5.71
CA VAL A 55 0.09 -35.17 4.86
C VAL A 55 0.48 -34.88 3.42
N VAL A 56 1.60 -34.21 3.17
CA VAL A 56 2.11 -34.03 1.81
C VAL A 56 2.59 -35.36 1.22
N LYS A 57 3.23 -36.21 2.02
CA LYS A 57 3.70 -37.54 1.60
C LYS A 57 2.56 -38.52 1.29
N SER A 58 1.38 -38.36 1.90
CA SER A 58 0.21 -39.19 1.59
C SER A 58 -0.43 -38.87 0.24
N GLY A 59 0.09 -37.86 -0.49
CA GLY A 59 -0.38 -37.52 -1.82
C GLY A 59 -1.70 -36.74 -1.85
N ASP A 60 -2.10 -36.12 -0.73
CA ASP A 60 -3.31 -35.30 -0.70
C ASP A 60 -3.14 -34.00 -1.49
N ILE A 61 -3.56 -34.07 -2.76
CA ILE A 61 -3.45 -32.97 -3.72
C ILE A 61 -4.23 -31.73 -3.28
N THR A 62 -5.29 -31.90 -2.49
CA THR A 62 -6.12 -30.80 -1.99
C THR A 62 -5.31 -29.90 -1.04
N THR A 63 -4.57 -30.50 -0.11
CA THR A 63 -3.70 -29.76 0.82
C THR A 63 -2.63 -28.97 0.06
N LEU A 64 -2.05 -29.55 -0.99
CA LEU A 64 -1.03 -28.90 -1.80
C LEU A 64 -1.60 -27.73 -2.61
N ILE A 65 -2.73 -27.93 -3.30
CA ILE A 65 -3.39 -26.87 -4.09
C ILE A 65 -3.79 -25.68 -3.20
N LEU A 66 -4.42 -25.95 -2.06
CA LEU A 66 -4.82 -24.91 -1.11
C LEU A 66 -3.59 -24.19 -0.55
N GLY A 67 -2.54 -24.94 -0.18
CA GLY A 67 -1.32 -24.35 0.38
C GLY A 67 -0.57 -23.46 -0.60
N VAL A 68 -0.44 -23.89 -1.87
CA VAL A 68 0.14 -23.07 -2.94
C VAL A 68 -0.70 -21.83 -3.20
N SER A 69 -2.03 -21.95 -3.23
CA SER A 69 -2.94 -20.82 -3.43
C SER A 69 -2.79 -19.75 -2.35
N VAL A 70 -2.63 -20.16 -1.09
CA VAL A 70 -2.35 -19.26 0.04
C VAL A 70 -1.02 -18.53 -0.13
N LEU A 71 0.05 -19.25 -0.48
CA LEU A 71 1.38 -18.66 -0.67
C LEU A 71 1.40 -17.66 -1.84
N VAL A 72 0.81 -18.03 -2.98
CA VAL A 72 0.70 -17.15 -4.15
C VAL A 72 -0.13 -15.91 -3.82
N GLY A 73 -1.27 -16.08 -3.15
CA GLY A 73 -2.16 -14.99 -2.78
C GLY A 73 -1.50 -13.96 -1.85
N PHE A 74 -0.85 -14.43 -0.77
CA PHE A 74 -0.13 -13.54 0.13
C PHE A 74 1.08 -12.89 -0.53
N SER A 75 1.82 -13.61 -1.37
CA SER A 75 2.97 -13.06 -2.11
C SER A 75 2.53 -11.95 -3.06
N LEU A 76 1.49 -12.19 -3.86
CA LEU A 76 0.96 -11.20 -4.80
C LEU A 76 0.44 -9.96 -4.06
N SER A 77 -0.28 -10.16 -2.95
CA SER A 77 -0.74 -9.05 -2.12
C SER A 77 0.41 -8.25 -1.51
N PHE A 78 1.45 -8.94 -1.02
CA PHE A 78 2.66 -8.31 -0.47
C PHE A 78 3.33 -7.41 -1.50
N PHE A 79 3.55 -7.90 -2.73
CA PHE A 79 4.17 -7.10 -3.78
C PHE A 79 3.35 -5.85 -4.11
N LEU A 80 2.03 -5.97 -4.21
CA LEU A 80 1.16 -4.82 -4.47
C LEU A 80 1.22 -3.78 -3.34
N ALA A 81 1.19 -4.22 -2.07
CA ALA A 81 1.33 -3.33 -0.93
C ALA A 81 2.72 -2.68 -0.89
N PHE A 82 3.78 -3.45 -1.18
CA PHE A 82 5.16 -2.98 -1.24
C PHE A 82 5.36 -1.90 -2.31
N PHE A 83 4.87 -2.13 -3.53
CA PHE A 83 4.93 -1.14 -4.60
C PHE A 83 4.07 0.10 -4.30
N SER A 84 2.94 -0.06 -3.60
CA SER A 84 2.18 1.08 -3.07
C SER A 84 2.99 1.89 -2.04
N ALA A 85 3.75 1.22 -1.17
CA ALA A 85 4.55 1.90 -0.14
C ALA A 85 5.73 2.68 -0.74
N ILE A 86 6.44 2.09 -1.71
CA ILE A 86 7.72 2.63 -2.22
C ILE A 86 7.57 3.47 -3.50
N GLY A 87 6.57 3.19 -4.34
CA GLY A 87 6.45 3.83 -5.66
C GLY A 87 6.20 5.34 -5.57
N GLY A 88 6.62 6.11 -6.58
CA GLY A 88 6.24 7.53 -6.74
C GLY A 88 7.02 8.51 -5.85
N LYS A 89 7.62 9.52 -6.48
CA LYS A 89 8.18 10.68 -5.78
C LYS A 89 7.15 11.79 -5.78
N LEU A 90 6.98 12.45 -4.64
CA LEU A 90 6.19 13.66 -4.56
C LEU A 90 6.96 14.80 -5.23
N THR A 91 6.24 15.62 -5.99
CA THR A 91 6.73 16.90 -6.47
C THR A 91 6.46 17.94 -5.39
N VAL A 92 7.52 18.64 -4.97
CA VAL A 92 7.42 19.76 -4.04
C VAL A 92 7.84 21.02 -4.80
N PRO A 93 7.10 22.14 -4.71
CA PRO A 93 7.50 23.38 -5.33
C PRO A 93 8.93 23.77 -4.92
N PRO A 94 9.81 24.14 -5.86
CA PRO A 94 11.23 24.32 -5.58
C PRO A 94 11.46 25.58 -4.74
N LEU A 95 11.87 25.43 -3.47
CA LEU A 95 12.43 26.54 -2.67
C LEU A 95 13.88 26.81 -3.08
N ASN A 96 14.09 27.24 -4.33
CA ASN A 96 15.41 27.54 -4.88
C ASN A 96 15.70 29.05 -4.90
N LYS A 97 16.94 29.42 -5.22
CA LYS A 97 17.36 30.83 -5.37
C LYS A 97 16.59 31.59 -6.45
N GLU A 98 15.92 30.87 -7.35
CA GLU A 98 15.10 31.38 -8.45
C GLU A 98 13.74 31.89 -7.95
N ILE A 99 13.10 31.18 -7.02
CA ILE A 99 11.92 31.71 -6.32
C ILE A 99 12.31 32.94 -5.48
N ILE A 100 13.47 32.92 -4.82
CA ILE A 100 13.96 34.08 -4.05
C ILE A 100 14.23 35.28 -4.96
N SER A 101 14.68 35.07 -6.20
CA SER A 101 14.90 36.16 -7.16
C SER A 101 13.59 36.70 -7.76
N LEU A 102 12.57 35.84 -7.93
CA LEU A 102 11.19 36.26 -8.26
C LEU A 102 10.62 37.21 -7.19
N PHE A 103 10.84 36.92 -5.91
CA PHE A 103 10.45 37.80 -4.81
C PHE A 103 11.15 39.17 -4.82
N LYS A 104 12.34 39.28 -5.42
CA LYS A 104 13.11 40.53 -5.48
C LYS A 104 12.81 41.38 -6.70
N ARG A 105 12.26 40.80 -7.78
CA ARG A 105 12.06 41.48 -9.08
C ARG A 105 10.62 41.84 -9.38
N ASN A 106 9.64 41.17 -8.77
CA ASN A 106 8.23 41.30 -9.14
C ASN A 106 7.37 41.86 -7.98
N ASP A 107 6.22 42.41 -8.34
CA ASP A 107 5.17 42.76 -7.37
C ASP A 107 4.73 41.51 -6.61
N ILE A 108 4.52 41.65 -5.30
CA ILE A 108 4.11 40.57 -4.40
C ILE A 108 2.87 39.82 -4.89
N THR A 109 1.98 40.51 -5.61
CA THR A 109 0.76 39.93 -6.19
C THR A 109 1.08 38.94 -7.30
N GLN A 110 2.03 39.26 -8.18
CA GLN A 110 2.49 38.36 -9.25
C GLN A 110 3.24 37.16 -8.66
N VAL A 111 3.99 37.37 -7.58
CA VAL A 111 4.67 36.29 -6.86
C VAL A 111 3.66 35.31 -6.26
N TYR A 112 2.59 35.79 -5.63
CA TYR A 112 1.54 34.90 -5.11
C TYR A 112 0.86 34.10 -6.21
N HIS A 113 0.61 34.71 -7.38
CA HIS A 113 0.02 34.01 -8.52
C HIS A 113 0.94 32.90 -9.04
N ALA A 114 2.21 33.21 -9.31
CA ALA A 114 3.18 32.23 -9.81
C ALA A 114 3.39 31.05 -8.84
N ILE A 115 3.41 31.32 -7.53
CA ILE A 115 3.52 30.27 -6.52
C ILE A 115 2.25 29.41 -6.49
N SER A 116 1.07 30.03 -6.62
CA SER A 116 -0.21 29.29 -6.70
C SER A 116 -0.28 28.36 -7.89
N GLU A 117 0.19 28.78 -9.06
CA GLU A 117 0.28 27.91 -10.25
C GLU A 117 1.22 26.73 -9.98
N GLY A 118 2.40 26.97 -9.40
CA GLY A 118 3.34 25.90 -9.05
C GLY A 118 2.76 24.89 -8.05
N TYR A 119 1.97 25.35 -7.07
CA TYR A 119 1.23 24.44 -6.19
C TYR A 119 0.16 23.64 -6.93
N THR A 120 -0.53 24.25 -7.90
CA THR A 120 -1.60 23.59 -8.66
C THR A 120 -1.03 22.44 -9.51
N GLU A 121 0.08 22.67 -10.20
CA GLU A 121 0.78 21.63 -10.96
C GLU A 121 1.31 20.51 -10.05
N ALA A 122 1.89 20.87 -8.90
CA ALA A 122 2.38 19.89 -7.92
C ALA A 122 1.24 19.06 -7.33
N VAL A 123 0.08 19.68 -7.04
CA VAL A 123 -1.12 19.00 -6.57
C VAL A 123 -1.62 17.99 -7.60
N GLU A 124 -1.73 18.37 -8.87
CA GLU A 124 -2.18 17.45 -9.92
C GLU A 124 -1.26 16.23 -10.05
N HIS A 125 0.06 16.47 -10.06
CA HIS A 125 1.03 15.38 -10.14
C HIS A 125 0.94 14.46 -8.92
N ASN A 126 0.94 15.04 -7.71
CA ASN A 126 0.90 14.30 -6.45
C ASN A 126 -0.41 13.52 -6.30
N ARG A 127 -1.53 14.06 -6.79
CA ARG A 127 -2.81 13.37 -6.82
C ARG A 127 -2.76 12.13 -7.70
N ARG A 128 -2.23 12.22 -8.93
CA ARG A 128 -2.06 11.06 -9.82
C ARG A 128 -1.18 9.97 -9.19
N VAL A 129 -0.09 10.35 -8.55
CA VAL A 129 0.80 9.42 -7.83
C VAL A 129 0.07 8.76 -6.66
N THR A 130 -0.66 9.54 -5.87
CA THR A 130 -1.40 9.04 -4.70
C THR A 130 -2.54 8.12 -5.11
N ASP A 131 -3.30 8.46 -6.15
CA ASP A 131 -4.40 7.63 -6.66
C ASP A 131 -3.88 6.30 -7.21
N TYR A 132 -2.73 6.30 -7.89
CA TYR A 132 -2.07 5.07 -8.31
C TYR A 132 -1.71 4.16 -7.12
N LYS A 133 -1.13 4.72 -6.04
CA LYS A 133 -0.85 3.98 -4.80
C LYS A 133 -2.12 3.41 -4.18
N ILE A 134 -3.16 4.23 -4.05
CA ILE A 134 -4.45 3.81 -3.49
C ILE A 134 -5.02 2.64 -4.31
N LYS A 135 -4.92 2.68 -5.64
CA LYS A 135 -5.37 1.60 -6.52
C LYS A 135 -4.61 0.29 -6.24
N LEU A 136 -3.28 0.34 -6.15
CA LEU A 136 -2.47 -0.83 -5.80
C LEU A 136 -2.82 -1.39 -4.41
N LEU A 137 -2.96 -0.51 -3.42
CA LEU A 137 -3.33 -0.89 -2.06
C LEU A 137 -4.73 -1.53 -2.01
N THR A 138 -5.68 -0.99 -2.77
CA THR A 138 -7.04 -1.54 -2.89
C THR A 138 -7.02 -2.95 -3.49
N TYR A 139 -6.22 -3.19 -4.53
CA TYR A 139 -6.06 -4.52 -5.09
C TYR A 139 -5.39 -5.48 -4.10
N SER A 140 -4.35 -5.03 -3.39
CA SER A 140 -3.70 -5.80 -2.33
C SER A 140 -4.70 -6.26 -1.25
N TYR A 141 -5.59 -5.37 -0.79
CA TYR A 141 -6.66 -5.71 0.16
C TYR A 141 -7.65 -6.74 -0.40
N ARG A 142 -8.10 -6.57 -1.65
CA ARG A 142 -9.04 -7.52 -2.28
C ARG A 142 -8.43 -8.92 -2.38
N ILE A 143 -7.15 -9.01 -2.73
CA ILE A 143 -6.44 -10.28 -2.81
C ILE A 143 -6.30 -10.91 -1.42
N ILE A 144 -6.03 -10.12 -0.36
CA ILE A 144 -5.97 -10.65 1.01
C ILE A 144 -7.30 -11.25 1.44
N LEU A 145 -8.43 -10.59 1.16
CA LEU A 145 -9.75 -11.11 1.55
C LEU A 145 -10.02 -12.48 0.91
N VAL A 146 -9.70 -12.61 -0.38
CA VAL A 146 -9.82 -13.90 -1.09
C VAL A 146 -8.83 -14.93 -0.53
N THR A 147 -7.57 -14.54 -0.33
CA THR A 147 -6.51 -15.41 0.20
C THR A 147 -6.83 -15.89 1.61
N MET A 148 -7.44 -15.06 2.45
CA MET A 148 -7.88 -15.43 3.79
C MET A 148 -8.93 -16.53 3.78
N THR A 149 -9.82 -16.53 2.77
CA THR A 149 -10.80 -17.61 2.61
C THR A 149 -10.09 -18.93 2.31
N PHE A 150 -9.11 -18.93 1.41
CA PHE A 150 -8.27 -20.11 1.13
C PHE A 150 -7.43 -20.53 2.34
N PHE A 151 -6.93 -19.58 3.12
CA PHE A 151 -6.17 -19.85 4.33
C PHE A 151 -7.01 -20.57 5.39
N VAL A 152 -8.21 -20.06 5.67
CA VAL A 152 -9.14 -20.71 6.61
C VAL A 152 -9.57 -22.09 6.10
N ALA A 153 -9.84 -22.23 4.80
CA ALA A 153 -10.15 -23.52 4.20
C ALA A 153 -8.98 -24.51 4.32
N ASN A 154 -7.75 -24.06 4.09
CA ASN A 154 -6.54 -24.89 4.22
C ASN A 154 -6.35 -25.38 5.66
N ILE A 155 -6.46 -24.50 6.65
CA ILE A 155 -6.36 -24.88 8.07
C ILE A 155 -7.47 -25.83 8.46
N SER A 156 -8.72 -25.56 8.06
CA SER A 156 -9.86 -26.41 8.39
C SER A 156 -9.71 -27.81 7.79
N TRP A 157 -9.26 -27.89 6.54
CA TRP A 157 -8.97 -29.14 5.87
C TRP A 157 -7.83 -29.91 6.56
N PHE A 158 -6.74 -29.21 6.90
CA PHE A 158 -5.62 -29.79 7.63
C PHE A 158 -6.04 -30.36 8.99
N LEU A 159 -6.84 -29.63 9.75
CA LEU A 159 -7.38 -30.11 11.04
C LEU A 159 -8.30 -31.31 10.87
N PHE A 160 -9.16 -31.31 9.85
CA PHE A 160 -10.02 -32.45 9.54
C PHE A 160 -9.18 -33.70 9.18
N ALA A 161 -8.19 -33.55 8.31
CA ALA A 161 -7.27 -34.63 7.95
C ALA A 161 -6.52 -35.18 9.18
N LEU A 162 -6.12 -34.29 10.10
CA LEU A 162 -5.47 -34.68 11.35
C LEU A 162 -6.38 -35.53 12.25
N THR A 163 -7.67 -35.16 12.38
CA THR A 163 -8.62 -35.94 13.18
C THR A 163 -8.87 -37.33 12.61
N ARG A 164 -8.92 -37.46 11.28
CA ARG A 164 -9.10 -38.76 10.61
C ARG A 164 -7.88 -39.67 10.83
N SER A 165 -6.68 -39.13 10.74
CA SER A 165 -5.44 -39.90 10.93
C SER A 165 -5.23 -40.44 12.35
N LYS A 166 -5.93 -39.92 13.36
CA LYS A 166 -5.84 -40.40 14.76
C LYS A 166 -6.94 -41.41 15.13
N GLY A 167 -7.91 -41.62 14.25
CA GLY A 167 -9.04 -42.53 14.47
C GLY A 167 -8.85 -43.94 13.91
N ASP A 168 -7.79 -44.15 13.11
CA ASP A 168 -7.28 -45.45 12.65
C ASP A 168 -6.09 -45.90 13.52
#